data_AF-A0A2S5M7X1-F1
#
_entry.id   AF-A0A2S5M7X1-F1
#
_cell.length_a   1.000
_cell.length_b   1.000
_cell.length_c   1.000
_cell.angle_alpha   90.00
_cell.angle_beta   90.00
_cell.angle_gamma   90.00
#
_symmetry.space_group_name_H-M   'P 1'
#
loop_
_entity.id
_entity.type
_entity.pdbx_description
1 polymer ?
#
loop_
_entity_poly.entity_id
_entity_poly.type
_entity_poly.pdbx_seq_one_letter_code
_entity_poly.pdbx_strand_id
1 'polypeptide(L)'
;MADIIIFQPQAEIDAAGNLRIFINLCQKELKVFGAELPFKEDTWDISDSINLNGHGNKRHRLVFSNLETVNDDSPISMAEPFLSFAKAYFRYMQGFRPVNGTGPRLVALRALEAALRESGGDADPIRSDLHIFNRAAQMIVEKYSAAAAYRQGGQLEMLSEFLCDNKLTTVSVRWRNFIMRPKDTVRVGKEFDERRNDKMPTQAALDALPEIFLRAVEPIDVIVSSVAALLCASPDRISEVLSLPHDCEVKQKNIKTGVEAYGLRWWPAKGAEPMIKWVVPSMASVVQVAITKISKITDESRRIAQWYESHPNQLYLSQSIEYLRLQEWLSMADLRSIFGFTQSNSALAWCKSNSIEVDKKLGKMYVRFSHVEKSIVKMLPVGFPIMDKNTGCKYSDALFVMRTYELGSQKATLNCMIESVSINQINTGLGGRVEHGHESIFSRFGYTEPDGSNINISTHIFRHYLNTLAQAGGVKPN
;
A
#
# COMPACT_ATOMS: atom_id res chain seq x y z
N MET A 1 59.98 -1.64 8.52
CA MET A 1 58.74 -2.40 8.80
C MET A 1 58.71 -3.52 7.80
N ALA A 2 58.53 -4.77 8.23
CA ALA A 2 58.47 -5.90 7.31
C ALA A 2 57.10 -5.88 6.60
N ASP A 3 57.10 -5.99 5.26
CA ASP A 3 55.88 -6.21 4.49
C ASP A 3 55.39 -7.64 4.81
N ILE A 4 54.42 -7.74 5.71
CA ILE A 4 53.78 -9.00 6.06
C ILE A 4 52.76 -9.32 4.96
N ILE A 5 53.08 -10.28 4.09
CA ILE A 5 52.13 -10.83 3.13
C ILE A 5 51.35 -11.94 3.85
N ILE A 6 50.07 -11.70 4.12
CA ILE A 6 49.16 -12.68 4.72
C ILE A 6 48.64 -13.62 3.62
N PHE A 7 48.80 -14.92 3.81
CA PHE A 7 48.22 -15.93 2.90
C PHE A 7 46.68 -15.88 2.96
N GLN A 8 46.04 -15.78 1.79
CA GLN A 8 44.60 -15.88 1.64
C GLN A 8 44.25 -17.09 0.75
N PRO A 9 43.33 -17.98 1.19
CA PRO A 9 42.89 -19.10 0.37
C PRO A 9 42.27 -18.65 -0.96
N GLN A 10 42.56 -19.38 -2.04
CA GLN A 10 42.03 -19.06 -3.38
C GLN A 10 40.50 -19.01 -3.41
N ALA A 11 39.82 -19.88 -2.65
CA ALA A 11 38.37 -19.91 -2.57
C ALA A 11 37.78 -18.59 -2.01
N GLU A 12 38.47 -17.95 -1.07
CA GLU A 12 38.05 -16.64 -0.52
C GLU A 12 38.25 -15.54 -1.56
N ILE A 13 39.38 -15.56 -2.28
CA ILE A 13 39.69 -14.60 -3.36
C ILE A 13 38.65 -14.70 -4.48
N ASP A 14 38.32 -15.91 -4.91
CA ASP A 14 37.35 -16.16 -5.98
C ASP A 14 35.93 -15.72 -5.56
N ALA A 15 35.51 -16.06 -4.35
CA ALA A 15 34.20 -15.66 -3.82
C ALA A 15 34.07 -14.14 -3.71
N ALA A 16 35.08 -13.47 -3.15
CA ALA A 16 35.12 -12.00 -3.06
C ALA A 16 35.14 -11.35 -4.45
N GLY A 17 35.87 -11.95 -5.40
CA GLY A 17 35.91 -11.53 -6.80
C GLY A 17 34.54 -11.60 -7.47
N ASN A 18 33.86 -12.74 -7.35
CA ASN A 18 32.52 -12.95 -7.90
C ASN A 18 31.50 -11.99 -7.27
N LEU A 19 31.57 -11.79 -5.95
CA LEU A 19 30.71 -10.84 -5.23
C LEU A 19 30.86 -9.42 -5.77
N ARG A 20 32.10 -8.95 -5.93
CA ARG A 20 32.39 -7.63 -6.49
C ARG A 20 31.87 -7.47 -7.92
N ILE A 21 32.06 -8.49 -8.76
CA ILE A 21 31.55 -8.49 -10.15
C ILE A 21 30.03 -8.44 -10.16
N PHE A 22 29.37 -9.25 -9.32
CA PHE A 22 27.92 -9.30 -9.22
C PHE A 22 27.32 -7.96 -8.77
N ILE A 23 27.90 -7.33 -7.74
CA ILE A 23 27.46 -6.02 -7.26
C ILE A 23 27.61 -4.96 -8.37
N ASN A 24 28.75 -4.95 -9.06
CA ASN A 24 29.02 -4.01 -10.15
C ASN A 24 28.04 -4.18 -11.32
N LEU A 25 27.77 -5.43 -11.73
CA LEU A 25 26.75 -5.75 -12.73
C LEU A 25 25.37 -5.20 -12.33
N CYS A 26 24.94 -5.46 -11.10
CA CYS A 26 23.64 -5.00 -10.61
C CYS A 26 23.56 -3.48 -10.48
N GLN A 27 24.66 -2.81 -10.16
CA GLN A 27 24.71 -1.37 -10.03
C GLN A 27 24.69 -0.68 -11.39
N LYS A 28 25.51 -1.13 -12.34
CA LYS A 28 25.78 -0.42 -13.60
C LYS A 28 24.91 -0.86 -14.77
N GLU A 29 24.58 -2.15 -14.87
CA GLU A 29 23.94 -2.70 -16.08
C GLU A 29 22.43 -2.89 -15.91
N LEU A 30 21.96 -3.24 -14.70
CA LEU A 30 20.54 -3.43 -14.46
C LEU A 30 19.78 -2.10 -14.43
N LYS A 31 18.57 -2.11 -15.00
CA LYS A 31 17.63 -0.97 -14.99
C LYS A 31 16.35 -1.25 -14.18
N VAL A 32 16.33 -2.36 -13.44
CA VAL A 32 15.23 -2.68 -12.51
C VAL A 32 15.13 -1.57 -11.47
N PHE A 33 13.91 -1.11 -11.20
CA PHE A 33 13.60 0.11 -10.42
C PHE A 33 13.99 1.45 -11.07
N GLY A 34 14.25 1.44 -12.38
CA GLY A 34 14.64 2.63 -13.14
C GLY A 34 16.14 2.71 -13.40
N ALA A 35 16.51 3.40 -14.47
CA ALA A 35 17.90 3.63 -14.86
C ALA A 35 18.60 4.62 -13.90
N GLU A 36 17.86 5.57 -13.35
CA GLU A 36 18.36 6.61 -12.44
C GLU A 36 18.22 6.23 -10.95
N LEU A 37 18.05 4.94 -10.63
CA LEU A 37 17.95 4.46 -9.26
C LEU A 37 19.18 4.92 -8.45
N PRO A 38 19.00 5.62 -7.32
CA PRO A 38 20.12 6.08 -6.51
C PRO A 38 20.70 4.92 -5.68
N PHE A 39 21.47 4.02 -6.32
CA PHE A 39 21.96 2.78 -5.71
C PHE A 39 22.78 2.99 -4.43
N LYS A 40 23.44 4.14 -4.29
CA LYS A 40 24.22 4.49 -3.10
C LYS A 40 23.35 4.74 -1.87
N GLU A 41 22.11 5.20 -2.05
CA GLU A 41 21.18 5.44 -0.96
C GLU A 41 20.71 4.12 -0.32
N ASP A 42 20.40 4.16 0.96
CA ASP A 42 19.93 3.00 1.74
C ASP A 42 18.40 2.87 1.73
N THR A 43 17.72 3.86 1.16
CA THR A 43 16.28 3.87 0.95
C THR A 43 15.95 4.16 -0.50
N TRP A 44 15.29 3.22 -1.18
CA TRP A 44 14.85 3.38 -2.57
C TRP A 44 13.33 3.56 -2.63
N ASP A 45 12.88 4.64 -3.26
CA ASP A 45 11.47 4.82 -3.60
C ASP A 45 11.16 4.03 -4.88
N ILE A 46 10.37 2.96 -4.75
CA ILE A 46 10.04 2.03 -5.83
C ILE A 46 8.55 2.08 -6.18
N SER A 47 7.88 3.16 -5.80
CA SER A 47 6.44 3.36 -6.02
C SER A 47 6.04 3.16 -7.49
N ASP A 48 6.89 3.59 -8.43
CA ASP A 48 6.65 3.44 -9.87
C ASP A 48 6.75 2.00 -10.39
N SER A 49 7.48 1.15 -9.66
CA SER A 49 7.87 -0.20 -10.10
C SER A 49 7.00 -1.30 -9.52
N ILE A 50 6.12 -0.99 -8.56
CA ILE A 50 5.18 -1.94 -7.98
C ILE A 50 3.76 -1.47 -8.28
N ASN A 51 2.94 -2.36 -8.85
CA ASN A 51 1.52 -2.11 -9.02
C ASN A 51 0.71 -2.79 -7.90
N LEU A 52 0.33 -2.03 -6.87
CA LEU A 52 -0.48 -2.49 -5.73
C LEU A 52 -1.82 -1.77 -5.69
N ASN A 53 -2.88 -2.42 -6.18
CA ASN A 53 -4.23 -1.87 -6.20
C ASN A 53 -4.75 -1.59 -4.77
N GLY A 54 -5.42 -0.44 -4.60
CA GLY A 54 -6.04 -0.05 -3.33
C GLY A 54 -5.08 0.50 -2.27
N HIS A 55 -3.81 0.79 -2.61
CA HIS A 55 -2.85 1.35 -1.66
C HIS A 55 -2.77 2.88 -1.66
N GLY A 56 -3.55 3.56 -2.50
CA GLY A 56 -3.56 5.02 -2.59
C GLY A 56 -2.24 5.59 -3.13
N ASN A 57 -1.98 6.86 -2.86
CA ASN A 57 -0.72 7.54 -3.19
C ASN A 57 0.43 7.18 -2.21
N LYS A 58 0.33 6.03 -1.52
CA LYS A 58 1.33 5.64 -0.52
C LYS A 58 2.63 5.28 -1.23
N ARG A 59 3.72 5.93 -0.84
CA ARG A 59 5.05 5.59 -1.34
C ARG A 59 5.48 4.21 -0.85
N HIS A 60 5.98 3.40 -1.76
CA HIS A 60 6.57 2.10 -1.48
C HIS A 60 8.08 2.23 -1.47
N ARG A 61 8.68 2.10 -0.28
CA ARG A 61 10.13 2.24 -0.10
C ARG A 61 10.77 0.91 0.27
N LEU A 62 11.93 0.62 -0.32
CA LEU A 62 12.85 -0.41 0.16
C LEU A 62 13.84 0.26 1.10
N VAL A 63 13.83 -0.11 2.38
CA VAL A 63 14.76 0.40 3.38
C VAL A 63 15.71 -0.73 3.75
N PHE A 64 16.99 -0.61 3.41
CA PHE A 64 18.02 -1.63 3.65
C PHE A 64 18.61 -1.52 5.06
N SER A 65 17.73 -1.56 6.05
CA SER A 65 18.06 -1.54 7.48
C SER A 65 18.43 -2.91 8.02
N ASN A 66 19.12 -2.96 9.17
CA ASN A 66 19.37 -4.18 9.93
C ASN A 66 18.09 -4.75 10.56
N LEU A 67 18.19 -5.96 11.13
CA LEU A 67 17.05 -6.67 11.70
C LEU A 67 16.54 -6.02 12.99
N GLU A 68 17.44 -5.50 13.82
CA GLU A 68 17.15 -5.01 15.17
C GLU A 68 16.28 -3.76 15.14
N THR A 69 16.65 -2.79 14.30
CA THR A 69 16.09 -1.44 14.29
C THR A 69 15.00 -1.22 13.24
N VAL A 70 14.61 -2.27 12.50
CA VAL A 70 13.63 -2.19 11.39
C VAL A 70 12.29 -1.54 11.76
N ASN A 71 11.89 -1.58 13.03
CA ASN A 71 10.64 -1.02 13.52
C ASN A 71 10.81 0.37 14.16
N ASP A 72 12.04 0.89 14.23
CA ASP A 72 12.33 2.19 14.81
C ASP A 72 12.02 3.29 13.79
N ASP A 73 11.73 4.51 14.29
CA ASP A 73 11.45 5.67 13.43
C ASP A 73 12.64 6.04 12.53
N SER A 74 13.86 5.69 12.96
CA SER A 74 15.12 5.92 12.23
C SER A 74 15.96 4.63 12.27
N PRO A 75 15.68 3.68 11.37
CA PRO A 75 16.36 2.39 11.37
C PRO A 75 17.80 2.54 10.89
N ILE A 76 18.70 1.75 11.48
CA ILE A 76 20.13 1.69 11.12
C ILE A 76 20.31 0.79 9.90
N SER A 77 21.11 1.23 8.92
CA SER A 77 21.45 0.45 7.73
C SER A 77 22.21 -0.84 8.06
N MET A 78 22.09 -1.85 7.20
CA MET A 78 22.95 -3.04 7.26
C MET A 78 24.43 -2.65 7.18
N ALA A 79 25.32 -3.46 7.77
CA ALA A 79 26.76 -3.22 7.67
C ALA A 79 27.32 -3.53 6.26
N GLU A 80 28.35 -2.81 5.85
CA GLU A 80 29.15 -3.19 4.66
C GLU A 80 30.13 -4.33 5.02
N PRO A 81 30.38 -5.28 4.09
CA PRO A 81 30.01 -5.27 2.67
C PRO A 81 28.63 -5.88 2.36
N PHE A 82 27.87 -6.30 3.38
CA PHE A 82 26.56 -6.94 3.18
C PHE A 82 25.54 -5.99 2.55
N LEU A 83 25.52 -4.73 2.95
CA LEU A 83 24.58 -3.72 2.44
C LEU A 83 24.64 -3.60 0.91
N SER A 84 25.84 -3.48 0.35
CA SER A 84 26.05 -3.44 -1.10
C SER A 84 25.57 -4.72 -1.80
N PHE A 85 25.81 -5.89 -1.20
CA PHE A 85 25.28 -7.16 -1.69
C PHE A 85 23.75 -7.23 -1.61
N ALA A 86 23.15 -6.83 -0.49
CA ALA A 86 21.71 -6.86 -0.27
C ALA A 86 20.97 -6.02 -1.31
N LYS A 87 21.48 -4.82 -1.61
CA LYS A 87 21.00 -3.94 -2.68
C LYS A 87 21.09 -4.62 -4.05
N ALA A 88 22.24 -5.20 -4.39
CA ALA A 88 22.46 -5.90 -5.65
C ALA A 88 21.53 -7.12 -5.82
N TYR A 89 21.48 -8.00 -4.81
CA TYR A 89 20.62 -9.18 -4.77
C TYR A 89 19.15 -8.80 -4.93
N PHE A 90 18.67 -7.80 -4.18
CA PHE A 90 17.26 -7.40 -4.26
C PHE A 90 16.89 -6.91 -5.66
N ARG A 91 17.73 -6.05 -6.25
CA ARG A 91 17.54 -5.52 -7.62
C ARG A 91 17.55 -6.62 -8.67
N TYR A 92 18.53 -7.53 -8.60
CA TYR A 92 18.64 -8.68 -9.50
C TYR A 92 17.40 -9.59 -9.41
N MET A 93 17.03 -9.98 -8.19
CA MET A 93 15.92 -10.89 -7.96
C MET A 93 14.58 -10.27 -8.35
N GLN A 94 14.41 -8.95 -8.27
CA GLN A 94 13.19 -8.32 -8.79
C GLN A 94 13.12 -8.37 -10.32
N GLY A 95 14.25 -8.30 -11.03
CA GLY A 95 14.29 -8.48 -12.48
C GLY A 95 14.01 -9.92 -12.91
N PHE A 96 14.53 -10.91 -12.16
CA PHE A 96 14.42 -12.33 -12.52
C PHE A 96 13.12 -12.99 -12.00
N ARG A 97 12.70 -12.65 -10.79
CA ARG A 97 11.49 -13.15 -10.11
C ARG A 97 10.76 -11.99 -9.44
N PRO A 98 10.00 -11.19 -10.21
CA PRO A 98 9.30 -10.04 -9.69
C PRO A 98 8.25 -10.45 -8.66
N VAL A 99 8.25 -9.76 -7.52
CA VAL A 99 7.24 -9.92 -6.47
C VAL A 99 6.65 -8.56 -6.11
N ASN A 100 5.35 -8.52 -5.84
CA ASN A 100 4.70 -7.31 -5.32
C ASN A 100 4.96 -7.15 -3.81
N GLY A 101 5.09 -8.27 -3.08
CA GLY A 101 5.41 -8.30 -1.66
C GLY A 101 6.93 -8.32 -1.42
N THR A 102 7.53 -7.15 -1.20
CA THR A 102 8.99 -7.00 -1.02
C THR A 102 9.48 -7.35 0.39
N GLY A 103 8.60 -7.26 1.38
CA GLY A 103 8.92 -7.47 2.80
C GLY A 103 9.62 -8.80 3.10
N PRO A 104 9.08 -9.97 2.69
CA PRO A 104 9.71 -11.26 2.99
C PRO A 104 11.15 -11.38 2.50
N ARG A 105 11.48 -10.83 1.32
CA ARG A 105 12.85 -10.84 0.77
C ARG A 105 13.79 -9.95 1.58
N LEU A 106 13.34 -8.76 2.00
CA LEU A 106 14.12 -7.88 2.89
C LEU A 106 14.36 -8.53 4.25
N VAL A 107 13.38 -9.24 4.81
CA VAL A 107 13.54 -9.93 6.09
C VAL A 107 14.59 -11.04 6.01
N ALA A 108 14.61 -11.82 4.93
CA ALA A 108 15.65 -12.83 4.73
C ALA A 108 17.06 -12.22 4.69
N LEU A 109 17.23 -11.09 4.00
CA LEU A 109 18.49 -10.34 3.97
C LEU A 109 18.89 -9.82 5.35
N ARG A 110 17.95 -9.22 6.08
CA ARG A 110 18.17 -8.72 7.45
C ARG A 110 18.60 -9.81 8.40
N ALA A 111 17.94 -10.96 8.35
CA ALA A 111 18.26 -12.08 9.22
C ALA A 111 19.64 -12.67 8.91
N LEU A 112 20.01 -12.77 7.64
CA LEU A 112 21.35 -13.25 7.25
C LEU A 112 22.44 -12.27 7.69
N GLU A 113 22.24 -10.97 7.49
CA GLU A 113 23.16 -9.92 7.95
C GLU A 113 23.35 -9.94 9.46
N ALA A 114 22.25 -10.00 10.22
CA ALA A 114 22.30 -10.05 11.67
C ALA A 114 23.04 -11.29 12.17
N ALA A 115 22.83 -12.46 11.55
CA ALA A 115 23.55 -13.69 11.90
C ALA A 115 25.05 -13.60 11.60
N LEU A 116 25.45 -13.01 10.46
CA LEU A 116 26.86 -12.78 10.13
C LEU A 116 27.53 -11.84 11.13
N ARG A 117 26.85 -10.74 11.49
CA ARG A 117 27.34 -9.77 12.48
C ARG A 117 27.45 -10.36 13.88
N GLU A 118 26.48 -11.19 14.30
CA GLU A 118 26.52 -11.90 15.59
C GLU A 118 27.70 -12.88 15.67
N SER A 119 28.11 -13.49 14.55
CA SER A 119 29.25 -14.41 14.49
C SER A 119 30.64 -13.75 14.62
N GLY A 120 30.70 -12.43 14.88
CA GLY A 120 31.95 -11.70 15.13
C GLY A 120 32.75 -11.35 13.87
N GLY A 121 32.13 -11.38 12.68
CA GLY A 121 32.72 -10.95 11.41
C GLY A 121 32.19 -9.62 10.90
N ASP A 122 32.81 -9.10 9.84
CA ASP A 122 32.45 -7.83 9.16
C ASP A 122 31.15 -7.92 8.34
N ALA A 123 30.20 -8.77 8.73
CA ALA A 123 28.99 -9.08 7.98
C ALA A 123 29.23 -9.53 6.52
N ASP A 124 30.43 -10.04 6.18
CA ASP A 124 30.76 -10.35 4.78
C ASP A 124 29.91 -11.51 4.22
N PRO A 125 29.14 -11.30 3.11
CA PRO A 125 28.35 -12.34 2.48
C PRO A 125 29.12 -13.61 2.15
N ILE A 126 30.42 -13.53 1.85
CA ILE A 126 31.21 -14.71 1.44
C ILE A 126 31.31 -15.76 2.56
N ARG A 127 31.14 -15.34 3.82
CA ARG A 127 31.19 -16.18 5.01
C ARG A 127 29.86 -16.84 5.34
N SER A 128 28.83 -16.67 4.49
CA SER A 128 27.53 -17.30 4.68
C SER A 128 27.64 -18.82 4.53
N ASP A 129 27.58 -19.53 5.65
CA ASP A 129 27.58 -21.00 5.71
C ASP A 129 26.29 -21.55 6.35
N LEU A 130 26.23 -22.87 6.52
CA LEU A 130 25.07 -23.54 7.11
C LEU A 130 24.73 -23.04 8.53
N HIS A 131 25.74 -22.72 9.35
CA HIS A 131 25.53 -22.24 10.71
C HIS A 131 24.89 -20.85 10.70
N ILE A 132 25.40 -19.96 9.85
CA ILE A 132 24.84 -18.61 9.66
C ILE A 132 23.38 -18.70 9.17
N PHE A 133 23.08 -19.55 8.19
CA PHE A 133 21.70 -19.72 7.71
C PHE A 133 20.76 -20.28 8.78
N ASN A 134 21.22 -21.25 9.58
CA ASN A 134 20.44 -21.77 10.70
C ASN A 134 20.16 -20.69 11.75
N ARG A 135 21.16 -19.86 12.07
CA ARG A 135 20.99 -18.76 13.03
C ARG A 135 20.02 -17.71 12.50
N ALA A 136 20.13 -17.34 11.22
CA ALA A 136 19.19 -16.42 10.57
C ALA A 136 17.74 -16.96 10.61
N ALA A 137 17.54 -18.26 10.37
CA ALA A 137 16.23 -18.90 10.46
C ALA A 137 15.66 -18.88 11.90
N GLN A 138 16.51 -19.07 12.92
CA GLN A 138 16.09 -18.94 14.32
C GLN A 138 15.63 -17.52 14.65
N MET A 139 16.40 -16.50 14.24
CA MET A 139 16.02 -15.08 14.43
C MET A 139 14.67 -14.76 13.76
N ILE A 140 14.41 -15.35 12.58
CA ILE A 140 13.11 -15.24 11.89
C ILE A 140 11.98 -15.85 12.73
N VAL A 141 12.17 -17.05 13.28
CA VAL A 141 11.16 -17.73 14.10
C VAL A 141 10.88 -16.97 15.40
N GLU A 142 11.91 -16.41 16.03
CA GLU A 142 11.80 -15.63 17.27
C GLU A 142 11.02 -14.32 17.07
N LYS A 143 11.20 -13.66 15.91
CA LYS A 143 10.63 -12.34 15.64
C LYS A 143 9.25 -12.34 14.99
N TYR A 144 8.87 -13.40 14.27
CA TYR A 144 7.68 -13.40 13.42
C TYR A 144 6.70 -14.53 13.73
N SER A 145 5.42 -14.31 13.43
CA SER A 145 4.39 -15.36 13.55
C SER A 145 4.72 -16.57 12.67
N ALA A 146 4.28 -17.77 13.06
CA ALA A 146 4.62 -19.02 12.35
C ALA A 146 4.36 -18.98 10.83
N ALA A 147 3.24 -18.36 10.41
CA ALA A 147 2.92 -18.20 8.99
C ALA A 147 3.86 -17.22 8.27
N ALA A 148 4.28 -16.14 8.94
CA ALA A 148 5.24 -15.19 8.38
C ALA A 148 6.66 -15.78 8.35
N ALA A 149 7.08 -16.42 9.44
CA ALA A 149 8.37 -17.11 9.56
C ALA A 149 8.55 -18.16 8.45
N TYR A 150 7.53 -18.98 8.18
CA TYR A 150 7.56 -19.95 7.07
C TYR A 150 7.83 -19.28 5.71
N ARG A 151 7.11 -18.19 5.40
CA ARG A 151 7.29 -17.47 4.13
C ARG A 151 8.67 -16.82 4.01
N GLN A 152 9.18 -16.27 5.12
CA GLN A 152 10.49 -15.65 5.18
C GLN A 152 11.61 -16.70 5.08
N GLY A 153 11.46 -17.86 5.73
CA GLY A 153 12.35 -19.02 5.58
C GLY A 153 12.47 -19.49 4.13
N GLY A 154 11.37 -19.49 3.37
CA GLY A 154 11.42 -19.77 1.93
C GLY A 154 12.21 -18.75 1.12
N GLN A 155 12.24 -17.47 1.51
CA GLN A 155 13.11 -16.47 0.88
C GLN A 155 14.58 -16.63 1.30
N LEU A 156 14.83 -17.07 2.53
CA LEU A 156 16.17 -17.38 3.03
C LEU A 156 16.79 -18.58 2.30
N GLU A 157 15.99 -19.61 2.02
CA GLU A 157 16.39 -20.75 1.18
C GLU A 157 16.74 -20.31 -0.25
N MET A 158 15.91 -19.47 -0.86
CA MET A 158 16.20 -18.90 -2.19
C MET A 158 17.50 -18.07 -2.20
N LEU A 159 17.78 -17.34 -1.12
CA LEU A 159 19.04 -16.60 -0.96
C LEU A 159 20.24 -17.53 -0.85
N SER A 160 20.12 -18.64 -0.11
CA SER A 160 21.16 -19.68 -0.02
C SER A 160 21.45 -20.32 -1.37
N GLU A 161 20.40 -20.70 -2.12
CA GLU A 161 20.54 -21.24 -3.47
C GLU A 161 21.24 -20.26 -4.40
N PHE A 162 20.87 -18.98 -4.34
CA PHE A 162 21.49 -17.93 -5.15
C PHE A 162 22.99 -17.76 -4.86
N LEU A 163 23.37 -17.68 -3.58
CA LEU A 163 24.77 -17.57 -3.19
C LEU A 163 25.60 -18.77 -3.67
N CYS A 164 25.03 -19.97 -3.55
CA CYS A 164 25.66 -21.22 -3.98
C CYS A 164 25.80 -21.30 -5.52
N ASP A 165 24.73 -21.01 -6.26
CA ASP A 165 24.70 -21.10 -7.73
C ASP A 165 25.67 -20.12 -8.40
N ASN A 166 25.87 -18.96 -7.77
CA ASN A 166 26.74 -17.90 -8.28
C ASN A 166 28.13 -17.90 -7.65
N LYS A 167 28.48 -18.93 -6.85
CA LYS A 167 29.79 -19.07 -6.20
C LYS A 167 30.21 -17.80 -5.43
N LEU A 168 29.27 -17.27 -4.65
CA LEU A 168 29.45 -16.03 -3.87
C LEU A 168 29.88 -16.31 -2.43
N THR A 169 30.03 -17.57 -2.02
CA THR A 169 30.50 -17.96 -0.69
C THR A 169 31.75 -18.82 -0.77
N THR A 170 32.63 -18.69 0.23
CA THR A 170 33.84 -19.50 0.36
C THR A 170 33.50 -20.99 0.47
N VAL A 171 32.45 -21.29 1.23
CA VAL A 171 31.91 -22.64 1.39
C VAL A 171 30.49 -22.67 0.81
N SER A 172 30.33 -23.36 -0.31
CA SER A 172 29.04 -23.48 -0.99
C SER A 172 28.20 -24.60 -0.37
N VAL A 173 27.16 -24.22 0.38
CA VAL A 173 26.18 -25.16 0.95
C VAL A 173 24.78 -24.66 0.65
N ARG A 174 23.94 -25.57 0.11
CA ARG A 174 22.50 -25.31 -0.07
C ARG A 174 21.78 -25.57 1.25
N TRP A 175 21.33 -24.50 1.90
CA TRP A 175 20.48 -24.59 3.07
C TRP A 175 19.03 -24.87 2.66
N ARG A 176 18.33 -25.70 3.44
CA ARG A 176 16.91 -26.02 3.25
C ARG A 176 16.08 -25.49 4.40
N ASN A 177 14.93 -24.89 4.10
CA ASN A 177 14.06 -24.34 5.12
C ASN A 177 13.44 -25.44 6.01
N PHE A 178 13.81 -25.45 7.29
CA PHE A 178 13.24 -26.37 8.29
C PHE A 178 11.99 -25.78 8.99
N ILE A 179 11.67 -24.50 8.77
CA ILE A 179 10.50 -23.86 9.39
C ILE A 179 9.26 -24.52 8.79
N MET A 180 8.42 -25.11 9.64
CA MET A 180 7.24 -25.81 9.17
C MET A 180 6.15 -24.84 8.71
N ARG A 181 5.54 -25.17 7.57
CA ARG A 181 4.31 -24.49 7.15
C ARG A 181 3.22 -24.78 8.19
N PRO A 182 2.54 -23.76 8.74
CA PRO A 182 1.34 -23.99 9.53
C PRO A 182 0.34 -24.81 8.71
N LYS A 183 -0.27 -25.84 9.31
CA LYS A 183 -1.22 -26.72 8.62
C LYS A 183 -2.41 -25.91 8.09
N ASP A 184 -2.79 -26.12 6.82
CA ASP A 184 -3.96 -25.48 6.20
C ASP A 184 -5.26 -25.99 6.85
N THR A 185 -6.16 -25.05 7.19
CA THR A 185 -7.38 -25.25 7.99
C THR A 185 -8.57 -25.72 7.15
N VAL A 186 -8.55 -26.99 6.71
CA VAL A 186 -9.73 -27.66 6.13
C VAL A 186 -10.09 -28.86 6.99
N ARG A 187 -10.48 -28.64 8.25
CA ARG A 187 -11.00 -29.69 9.14
C ARG A 187 -12.17 -29.17 9.99
N VAL A 188 -13.11 -30.07 10.26
CA VAL A 188 -14.28 -29.88 11.13
C VAL A 188 -13.91 -30.19 12.59
N GLY A 189 -14.48 -29.44 13.55
CA GLY A 189 -14.29 -29.65 14.98
C GLY A 189 -14.42 -28.36 15.81
N LYS A 190 -14.66 -28.51 17.13
CA LYS A 190 -14.97 -27.41 18.07
C LYS A 190 -13.97 -26.25 18.04
N GLU A 191 -12.66 -26.54 18.09
CA GLU A 191 -11.59 -25.53 18.05
C GLU A 191 -11.58 -24.73 16.73
N PHE A 192 -12.02 -25.34 15.63
CA PHE A 192 -12.08 -24.69 14.32
C PHE A 192 -13.35 -23.85 14.17
N ASP A 193 -14.47 -24.30 14.72
CA ASP A 193 -15.70 -23.51 14.79
C ASP A 193 -15.50 -22.28 15.67
N GLU A 194 -14.81 -22.41 16.80
CA GLU A 194 -14.39 -21.30 17.66
C GLU A 194 -13.53 -20.29 16.88
N ARG A 195 -12.45 -20.75 16.23
CA ARG A 195 -11.61 -19.86 15.38
C ARG A 195 -12.32 -19.25 14.18
N ARG A 196 -13.37 -19.90 13.68
CA ARG A 196 -14.21 -19.36 12.61
C ARG A 196 -15.10 -18.26 13.16
N ASN A 197 -15.70 -18.48 14.32
CA ASN A 197 -16.50 -17.49 15.04
C ASN A 197 -15.66 -16.26 15.42
N ASP A 198 -14.39 -16.44 15.80
CA ASP A 198 -13.44 -15.33 16.04
C ASP A 198 -13.20 -14.46 14.79
N LYS A 199 -13.50 -14.98 13.59
CA LYS A 199 -13.37 -14.28 12.30
C LYS A 199 -14.70 -13.83 11.74
N MET A 200 -15.77 -13.89 12.53
CA MET A 200 -17.08 -13.34 12.17
C MET A 200 -17.20 -11.91 12.71
N PRO A 201 -17.90 -11.02 11.98
CA PRO A 201 -18.27 -9.74 12.55
C PRO A 201 -19.15 -9.96 13.80
N THR A 202 -18.97 -9.12 14.82
CA THR A 202 -19.84 -9.13 15.99
C THR A 202 -21.27 -8.74 15.60
N GLN A 203 -22.26 -9.20 16.37
CA GLN A 203 -23.66 -8.83 16.12
C GLN A 203 -23.84 -7.31 16.23
N ALA A 204 -23.18 -6.66 17.20
CA ALA A 204 -23.18 -5.21 17.35
C ALA A 204 -22.68 -4.50 16.07
N ALA A 205 -21.63 -5.00 15.44
CA ALA A 205 -21.16 -4.48 14.16
C ALA A 205 -22.17 -4.67 13.02
N LEU A 206 -22.80 -5.85 12.94
CA LEU A 206 -23.80 -6.16 11.91
C LEU A 206 -25.07 -5.30 12.05
N ASP A 207 -25.47 -4.99 13.28
CA ASP A 207 -26.64 -4.14 13.56
C ASP A 207 -26.33 -2.66 13.32
N ALA A 208 -25.13 -2.21 13.67
CA ALA A 208 -24.72 -0.81 13.52
C ALA A 208 -24.52 -0.40 12.04
N LEU A 209 -23.96 -1.28 11.20
CA LEU A 209 -23.58 -0.93 9.82
C LEU A 209 -24.77 -0.43 8.96
N PRO A 210 -25.95 -1.09 8.93
CA PRO A 210 -27.11 -0.58 8.20
C PRO A 210 -27.60 0.78 8.71
N GLU A 211 -27.64 0.98 10.03
CA GLU A 211 -28.09 2.25 10.62
C GLU A 211 -27.14 3.40 10.28
N ILE A 212 -25.82 3.16 10.38
CA ILE A 212 -24.80 4.10 9.95
C ILE A 212 -24.93 4.38 8.45
N PHE A 213 -25.08 3.35 7.62
CA PHE A 213 -25.23 3.50 6.17
C PHE A 213 -26.40 4.41 5.80
N LEU A 214 -27.53 4.33 6.52
CA LEU A 214 -28.68 5.20 6.29
C LEU A 214 -28.43 6.64 6.75
N ARG A 215 -27.75 6.83 7.90
CA ARG A 215 -27.54 8.13 8.54
C ARG A 215 -26.29 8.88 8.08
N ALA A 216 -25.37 8.21 7.39
CA ALA A 216 -24.08 8.80 6.98
C ALA A 216 -24.26 10.00 6.04
N VAL A 217 -23.64 11.12 6.41
CA VAL A 217 -23.61 12.39 5.66
C VAL A 217 -22.18 12.84 5.40
N GLU A 218 -21.31 12.75 6.40
CA GLU A 218 -19.92 13.16 6.29
C GLU A 218 -19.13 12.26 5.33
N PRO A 219 -18.12 12.79 4.60
CA PRO A 219 -17.47 12.04 3.55
C PRO A 219 -16.88 10.68 3.91
N ILE A 220 -16.18 10.64 5.03
CA ILE A 220 -15.59 9.40 5.54
C ILE A 220 -16.67 8.36 5.88
N ASP A 221 -17.78 8.79 6.49
CA ASP A 221 -18.85 7.89 6.92
C ASP A 221 -19.59 7.32 5.70
N VAL A 222 -19.86 8.17 4.70
CA VAL A 222 -20.50 7.76 3.44
C VAL A 222 -19.65 6.75 2.70
N ILE A 223 -18.35 7.02 2.52
CA ILE A 223 -17.44 6.12 1.82
C ILE A 223 -17.29 4.79 2.56
N VAL A 224 -17.01 4.81 3.87
CA VAL A 224 -16.75 3.58 4.64
C VAL A 224 -18.00 2.71 4.73
N SER A 225 -19.16 3.29 5.06
CA SER A 225 -20.42 2.53 5.15
C SER A 225 -20.88 2.00 3.80
N SER A 226 -20.72 2.77 2.71
CA SER A 226 -21.07 2.32 1.35
C SER A 226 -20.14 1.19 0.90
N VAL A 227 -18.83 1.27 1.20
CA VAL A 227 -17.89 0.18 0.92
C VAL A 227 -18.25 -1.08 1.73
N ALA A 228 -18.62 -0.94 3.00
CA ALA A 228 -19.11 -2.06 3.80
C ALA A 228 -20.35 -2.71 3.17
N ALA A 229 -21.31 -1.90 2.70
CA ALA A 229 -22.50 -2.40 2.00
C ALA A 229 -22.15 -3.16 0.71
N LEU A 230 -21.20 -2.67 -0.09
CA LEU A 230 -20.70 -3.37 -1.28
C LEU A 230 -20.04 -4.71 -0.92
N LEU A 231 -19.22 -4.74 0.13
CA LEU A 231 -18.56 -5.97 0.61
C LEU A 231 -19.55 -6.96 1.26
N CYS A 232 -20.69 -6.49 1.78
CA CYS A 232 -21.80 -7.34 2.23
C CYS A 232 -22.63 -7.89 1.07
N ALA A 233 -22.55 -7.32 -0.13
CA ALA A 233 -23.30 -7.81 -1.28
C ALA A 233 -22.58 -8.91 -2.06
N SER A 234 -21.25 -9.00 -1.95
CA SER A 234 -20.43 -9.98 -2.67
C SER A 234 -19.09 -10.20 -1.97
N PRO A 235 -18.52 -11.43 -1.96
CA PRO A 235 -17.28 -11.79 -1.25
C PRO A 235 -15.99 -11.25 -1.91
N ASP A 236 -16.02 -9.99 -2.32
CA ASP A 236 -15.01 -9.34 -3.15
C ASP A 236 -13.84 -8.78 -2.36
N ARG A 237 -12.68 -8.65 -3.02
CA ARG A 237 -11.50 -8.08 -2.35
C ARG A 237 -11.74 -6.58 -2.29
N ILE A 238 -11.42 -5.98 -1.15
CA ILE A 238 -11.50 -4.52 -1.02
C ILE A 238 -10.70 -3.82 -2.12
N SER A 239 -9.54 -4.34 -2.51
CA SER A 239 -8.76 -3.79 -3.62
C SER A 239 -9.53 -3.78 -4.94
N GLU A 240 -10.36 -4.79 -5.19
CA GLU A 240 -11.18 -4.87 -6.41
C GLU A 240 -12.36 -3.89 -6.33
N VAL A 241 -13.01 -3.74 -5.17
CA VAL A 241 -14.06 -2.72 -4.94
C VAL A 241 -13.51 -1.32 -5.18
N LEU A 242 -12.35 -0.99 -4.59
CA LEU A 242 -11.71 0.32 -4.73
C LEU A 242 -11.20 0.60 -6.15
N SER A 243 -11.16 -0.40 -7.03
CA SER A 243 -10.78 -0.26 -8.44
C SER A 243 -11.99 -0.13 -9.38
N LEU A 244 -13.22 -0.09 -8.86
CA LEU A 244 -14.42 0.07 -9.69
C LEU A 244 -14.40 1.41 -10.43
N PRO A 245 -14.73 1.43 -11.74
CA PRO A 245 -14.97 2.69 -12.44
C PRO A 245 -16.33 3.27 -12.06
N HIS A 246 -16.51 4.55 -12.36
CA HIS A 246 -17.73 5.29 -12.12
C HIS A 246 -18.92 4.69 -12.91
N ASP A 247 -18.70 4.21 -14.13
CA ASP A 247 -19.72 3.58 -14.98
C ASP A 247 -19.87 2.06 -14.74
N CYS A 248 -19.61 1.59 -13.51
CA CYS A 248 -19.61 0.16 -13.21
C CYS A 248 -20.99 -0.51 -13.22
N GLU A 249 -22.10 0.23 -13.12
CA GLU A 249 -23.44 -0.37 -13.03
C GLU A 249 -23.90 -1.00 -14.36
N VAL A 250 -24.44 -2.22 -14.29
CA VAL A 250 -25.00 -2.94 -15.43
C VAL A 250 -26.40 -3.46 -15.09
N LYS A 251 -27.35 -3.21 -15.99
CA LYS A 251 -28.71 -3.76 -15.94
C LYS A 251 -28.96 -4.61 -17.18
N GLN A 252 -29.42 -5.84 -16.98
CA GLN A 252 -29.75 -6.74 -18.08
C GLN A 252 -31.02 -7.51 -17.76
N LYS A 253 -31.96 -7.58 -18.70
CA LYS A 253 -33.14 -8.45 -18.57
C LYS A 253 -32.72 -9.90 -18.72
N ASN A 254 -33.07 -10.73 -17.74
CA ASN A 254 -32.90 -12.16 -17.85
C ASN A 254 -33.89 -12.71 -18.89
N ILE A 255 -33.36 -13.27 -19.98
CA ILE A 255 -34.16 -13.79 -21.10
C ILE A 255 -35.14 -14.90 -20.65
N LYS A 256 -34.79 -15.65 -19.59
CA LYS A 256 -35.59 -16.78 -19.10
C LYS A 256 -36.67 -16.37 -18.10
N THR A 257 -36.38 -15.43 -17.20
CA THR A 257 -37.31 -15.04 -16.14
C THR A 257 -38.03 -13.71 -16.41
N GLY A 258 -37.56 -12.92 -17.37
CA GLY A 258 -38.04 -11.56 -17.65
C GLY A 258 -37.63 -10.53 -16.58
N VAL A 259 -37.04 -10.96 -15.48
CA VAL A 259 -36.63 -10.10 -14.35
C VAL A 259 -35.33 -9.36 -14.71
N GLU A 260 -35.27 -8.08 -14.41
CA GLU A 260 -34.05 -7.28 -14.56
C GLU A 260 -33.02 -7.71 -13.52
N ALA A 261 -31.87 -8.19 -13.99
CA ALA A 261 -30.70 -8.46 -13.18
C ALA A 261 -29.83 -7.21 -13.10
N TYR A 262 -29.38 -6.90 -11.89
CA TYR A 262 -28.46 -5.80 -11.63
C TYR A 262 -27.09 -6.37 -11.25
N GLY A 263 -26.04 -5.80 -11.81
CA GLY A 263 -24.67 -6.23 -11.58
C GLY A 263 -23.71 -5.06 -11.67
N LEU A 264 -22.48 -5.31 -11.24
CA LEU A 264 -21.37 -4.38 -11.41
C LEU A 264 -20.41 -4.97 -12.44
N ARG A 265 -19.80 -4.14 -13.28
CA ARG A 265 -18.73 -4.50 -14.22
C ARG A 265 -17.40 -4.42 -13.50
N TRP A 266 -16.66 -5.52 -13.51
CA TRP A 266 -15.40 -5.69 -12.79
C TRP A 266 -14.26 -5.93 -13.73
N TRP A 267 -13.12 -5.35 -13.40
CA TRP A 267 -11.85 -5.63 -14.03
C TRP A 267 -10.96 -6.34 -13.00
N PRO A 268 -10.71 -7.65 -13.16
CA PRO A 268 -9.94 -8.40 -12.20
C PRO A 268 -8.47 -7.97 -12.20
N ALA A 269 -7.87 -7.84 -11.01
CA ALA A 269 -6.49 -7.36 -10.80
C ALA A 269 -5.37 -8.22 -11.44
N LYS A 270 -5.69 -9.34 -12.11
CA LYS A 270 -4.73 -10.26 -12.75
C LYS A 270 -4.81 -10.27 -14.28
N GLY A 271 -5.31 -9.18 -14.89
CA GLY A 271 -5.35 -9.04 -16.36
C GLY A 271 -6.30 -10.01 -17.06
N ALA A 272 -7.28 -10.56 -16.34
CA ALA A 272 -8.35 -11.33 -16.96
C ALA A 272 -9.41 -10.38 -17.54
N GLU A 273 -10.21 -10.89 -18.48
CA GLU A 273 -11.25 -10.11 -19.15
C GLU A 273 -12.26 -9.52 -18.16
N PRO A 274 -12.79 -8.32 -18.44
CA PRO A 274 -13.81 -7.72 -17.61
C PRO A 274 -15.04 -8.64 -17.50
N MET A 275 -15.58 -8.78 -16.29
CA MET A 275 -16.74 -9.64 -16.03
C MET A 275 -17.82 -8.88 -15.28
N ILE A 276 -19.07 -9.24 -15.50
CA ILE A 276 -20.19 -8.73 -14.71
C ILE A 276 -20.36 -9.64 -13.50
N LYS A 277 -20.28 -9.06 -12.29
CA LYS A 277 -20.70 -9.75 -11.07
C LYS A 277 -22.14 -9.34 -10.76
N TRP A 278 -23.04 -10.30 -10.88
CA TRP A 278 -24.46 -10.11 -10.60
C TRP A 278 -24.69 -10.02 -9.09
N VAL A 279 -25.45 -9.01 -8.68
CA VAL A 279 -25.83 -8.79 -7.29
C VAL A 279 -27.12 -9.57 -7.01
N VAL A 280 -27.20 -10.21 -5.84
CA VAL A 280 -28.43 -10.90 -5.43
C VAL A 280 -29.59 -9.90 -5.34
N PRO A 281 -30.82 -10.25 -5.78
CA PRO A 281 -31.93 -9.29 -5.86
C PRO A 281 -32.23 -8.54 -4.55
N SER A 282 -32.06 -9.19 -3.40
CA SER A 282 -32.26 -8.57 -2.07
C SER A 282 -31.27 -7.46 -1.73
N MET A 283 -30.08 -7.45 -2.36
CA MET A 283 -29.05 -6.43 -2.15
C MET A 283 -28.96 -5.41 -3.28
N ALA A 284 -29.70 -5.59 -4.38
CA ALA A 284 -29.58 -4.74 -5.57
C ALA A 284 -29.85 -3.25 -5.25
N SER A 285 -30.92 -2.95 -4.51
CA SER A 285 -31.26 -1.58 -4.11
C SER A 285 -30.21 -0.97 -3.17
N VAL A 286 -29.68 -1.75 -2.23
CA VAL A 286 -28.63 -1.30 -1.29
C VAL A 286 -27.36 -0.95 -2.06
N VAL A 287 -26.94 -1.79 -3.00
CA VAL A 287 -25.77 -1.53 -3.84
C VAL A 287 -25.98 -0.29 -4.71
N GLN A 288 -27.15 -0.13 -5.35
CA GLN A 288 -27.45 1.07 -6.14
C GLN A 288 -27.38 2.35 -5.31
N VAL A 289 -27.93 2.33 -4.09
CA VAL A 289 -27.84 3.47 -3.15
C VAL A 289 -26.38 3.73 -2.77
N ALA A 290 -25.59 2.69 -2.49
CA ALA A 290 -24.17 2.83 -2.18
C ALA A 290 -23.39 3.48 -3.34
N ILE A 291 -23.56 2.98 -4.57
CA ILE A 291 -22.91 3.55 -5.76
C ILE A 291 -23.35 5.01 -5.98
N THR A 292 -24.64 5.31 -5.82
CA THR A 292 -25.17 6.68 -5.96
C THR A 292 -24.56 7.62 -4.91
N LYS A 293 -24.50 7.19 -3.65
CA LYS A 293 -23.90 7.96 -2.55
C LYS A 293 -22.43 8.23 -2.81
N ILE A 294 -21.66 7.19 -3.18
CA ILE A 294 -20.23 7.32 -3.51
C ILE A 294 -20.05 8.26 -4.70
N SER A 295 -20.78 8.05 -5.79
CA SER A 295 -20.67 8.87 -7.00
C SER A 295 -20.94 10.35 -6.72
N LYS A 296 -21.95 10.66 -5.89
CA LYS A 296 -22.26 12.04 -5.51
C LYS A 296 -21.12 12.71 -4.76
N ILE A 297 -20.48 12.00 -3.85
CA ILE A 297 -19.42 12.59 -3.02
C ILE A 297 -18.08 12.68 -3.73
N THR A 298 -17.77 11.74 -4.62
CA THR A 298 -16.53 11.74 -5.39
C THR A 298 -16.61 12.63 -6.64
N ASP A 299 -17.74 13.32 -6.86
CA ASP A 299 -18.01 14.10 -8.08
C ASP A 299 -17.04 15.27 -8.29
N GLU A 300 -16.83 16.10 -7.27
CA GLU A 300 -15.88 17.22 -7.37
C GLU A 300 -14.46 16.72 -7.63
N SER A 301 -14.06 15.62 -7.00
CA SER A 301 -12.75 15.00 -7.17
C SER A 301 -12.56 14.47 -8.60
N ARG A 302 -13.58 13.85 -9.20
CA ARG A 302 -13.55 13.44 -10.62
C ARG A 302 -13.48 14.64 -11.56
N ARG A 303 -14.18 15.74 -11.26
CA ARG A 303 -14.08 16.98 -12.06
C ARG A 303 -12.68 17.57 -12.02
N ILE A 304 -12.06 17.64 -10.84
CA ILE A 304 -10.67 18.09 -10.67
C ILE A 304 -9.74 17.19 -11.48
N ALA A 305 -9.91 15.86 -11.41
CA ALA A 305 -9.12 14.91 -12.20
C ALA A 305 -9.26 15.17 -13.70
N GLN A 306 -10.49 15.25 -14.20
CA GLN A 306 -10.78 15.51 -15.61
C GLN A 306 -10.21 16.87 -16.09
N TRP A 307 -10.20 17.88 -15.21
CA TRP A 307 -9.60 19.17 -15.53
C TRP A 307 -8.08 19.06 -15.68
N TYR A 308 -7.38 18.39 -14.77
CA TYR A 308 -5.93 18.17 -14.90
C TYR A 308 -5.58 17.29 -16.10
N GLU A 309 -6.44 16.35 -16.47
CA GLU A 309 -6.27 15.54 -17.69
C GLU A 309 -6.28 16.39 -18.96
N SER A 310 -7.11 17.44 -18.99
CA SER A 310 -7.20 18.38 -20.11
C SER A 310 -6.19 19.54 -20.01
N HIS A 311 -5.63 19.79 -18.83
CA HIS A 311 -4.70 20.90 -18.55
C HIS A 311 -3.47 20.43 -17.75
N PRO A 312 -2.63 19.54 -18.31
CA PRO A 312 -1.62 18.79 -17.56
C PRO A 312 -0.52 19.63 -16.89
N ASN A 313 -0.28 20.85 -17.37
CA ASN A 313 0.77 21.73 -16.87
C ASN A 313 0.21 22.98 -16.16
N GLN A 314 -1.09 22.99 -15.85
CA GLN A 314 -1.74 24.13 -15.22
C GLN A 314 -2.31 23.75 -13.86
N LEU A 315 -2.41 24.73 -12.95
CA LEU A 315 -3.05 24.57 -11.65
C LEU A 315 -4.57 24.64 -11.79
N TYR A 316 -5.29 23.65 -11.22
CA TYR A 316 -6.74 23.74 -11.06
C TYR A 316 -7.08 24.88 -10.09
N LEU A 317 -7.96 25.77 -10.54
CA LEU A 317 -8.53 26.84 -9.75
C LEU A 317 -10.05 26.70 -9.84
N SER A 318 -10.74 26.90 -8.72
CA SER A 318 -12.20 26.94 -8.77
C SER A 318 -12.66 28.25 -9.41
N GLN A 319 -13.90 28.25 -9.92
CA GLN A 319 -14.47 29.38 -10.65
C GLN A 319 -14.37 30.72 -9.89
N SER A 320 -14.46 30.71 -8.57
CA SER A 320 -14.38 31.92 -7.73
C SER A 320 -12.98 32.53 -7.64
N ILE A 321 -11.93 31.77 -7.97
CA ILE A 321 -10.53 32.18 -7.85
C ILE A 321 -9.75 32.06 -9.16
N GLU A 322 -10.41 31.80 -10.28
CA GLU A 322 -9.78 31.68 -11.60
C GLU A 322 -8.97 32.92 -12.00
N TYR A 323 -9.40 34.11 -11.53
CA TYR A 323 -8.70 35.38 -11.76
C TYR A 323 -7.26 35.40 -11.21
N LEU A 324 -6.92 34.51 -10.26
CA LEU A 324 -5.57 34.37 -9.72
C LEU A 324 -4.57 33.88 -10.78
N ARG A 325 -5.03 33.19 -11.83
CA ARG A 325 -4.16 32.73 -12.94
C ARG A 325 -3.49 33.89 -13.67
N LEU A 326 -4.11 35.07 -13.67
CA LEU A 326 -3.58 36.28 -14.31
C LEU A 326 -2.58 37.03 -13.43
N GLN A 327 -2.40 36.62 -12.18
CA GLN A 327 -1.51 37.28 -11.23
C GLN A 327 -0.11 36.68 -11.31
N GLU A 328 0.92 37.53 -11.39
CA GLU A 328 2.31 37.06 -11.26
C GLU A 328 2.63 36.68 -9.81
N TRP A 329 2.05 37.41 -8.85
CA TRP A 329 2.32 37.29 -7.42
C TRP A 329 1.05 36.93 -6.65
N LEU A 330 1.13 35.90 -5.83
CA LEU A 330 0.08 35.47 -4.92
C LEU A 330 0.44 35.86 -3.50
N SER A 331 -0.52 36.43 -2.78
CA SER A 331 -0.43 36.61 -1.33
C SER A 331 -0.66 35.29 -0.59
N MET A 332 -0.31 35.24 0.70
CA MET A 332 -0.65 34.08 1.55
C MET A 332 -2.17 33.86 1.67
N ALA A 333 -2.99 34.90 1.50
CA ALA A 333 -4.45 34.75 1.46
C ALA A 333 -4.92 34.04 0.19
N ASP A 334 -4.31 34.37 -0.96
CA ASP A 334 -4.62 33.71 -2.24
C ASP A 334 -4.27 32.22 -2.19
N LEU A 335 -3.10 31.87 -1.62
CA LEU A 335 -2.75 30.46 -1.40
C LEU A 335 -3.75 29.75 -0.49
N ARG A 336 -4.21 30.39 0.58
CA ARG A 336 -5.23 29.79 1.45
C ARG A 336 -6.52 29.51 0.68
N SER A 337 -6.92 30.42 -0.22
CA SER A 337 -8.10 30.21 -1.09
C SER A 337 -7.90 29.06 -2.07
N ILE A 338 -6.70 28.95 -2.68
CA ILE A 338 -6.35 27.85 -3.60
C ILE A 338 -6.40 26.49 -2.89
N PHE A 339 -5.78 26.37 -1.71
CA PHE A 339 -5.69 25.10 -0.99
C PHE A 339 -6.95 24.79 -0.16
N GLY A 340 -7.73 25.80 0.24
CA GLY A 340 -8.80 25.63 1.23
C GLY A 340 -8.32 25.70 2.68
N PHE A 341 -7.16 26.32 2.95
CA PHE A 341 -6.60 26.38 4.30
C PHE A 341 -7.34 27.37 5.20
N THR A 342 -7.86 26.86 6.32
CA THR A 342 -8.54 27.68 7.34
C THR A 342 -7.55 28.44 8.23
N GLN A 343 -6.41 27.83 8.59
CA GLN A 343 -5.41 28.46 9.45
C GLN A 343 -4.48 29.41 8.68
N SER A 344 -4.12 30.53 9.31
CA SER A 344 -3.30 31.59 8.69
C SER A 344 -1.88 31.12 8.33
N ASN A 345 -1.28 30.24 9.13
CA ASN A 345 0.11 29.81 8.96
C ASN A 345 0.29 28.65 7.97
N SER A 346 -0.79 27.98 7.55
CA SER A 346 -0.69 26.77 6.71
C SER A 346 -0.10 27.04 5.33
N ALA A 347 -0.42 28.18 4.72
CA ALA A 347 0.14 28.55 3.42
C ALA A 347 1.67 28.73 3.50
N LEU A 348 2.16 29.40 4.54
CA LEU A 348 3.59 29.60 4.75
C LEU A 348 4.30 28.28 5.07
N ALA A 349 3.69 27.42 5.89
CA ALA A 349 4.22 26.09 6.20
C ALA A 349 4.31 25.20 4.95
N TRP A 350 3.32 25.28 4.05
CA TRP A 350 3.34 24.60 2.77
C TRP A 350 4.46 25.12 1.86
N CYS A 351 4.64 26.45 1.78
CA CYS A 351 5.73 27.05 1.00
C CYS A 351 7.10 26.55 1.48
N LYS A 352 7.33 26.52 2.80
CA LYS A 352 8.58 26.00 3.39
C LYS A 352 8.79 24.52 3.07
N SER A 353 7.75 23.70 3.25
CA SER A 353 7.82 22.25 3.00
C SER A 353 8.08 21.90 1.53
N ASN A 354 7.72 22.78 0.61
CA ASN A 354 7.93 22.59 -0.83
C ASN A 354 9.04 23.49 -1.40
N SER A 355 9.85 24.10 -0.52
CA SER A 355 10.98 24.96 -0.92
C SER A 355 10.60 26.08 -1.89
N ILE A 356 9.40 26.66 -1.71
CA ILE A 356 8.92 27.82 -2.49
C ILE A 356 9.51 29.08 -1.89
N GLU A 357 10.19 29.86 -2.73
CA GLU A 357 10.74 31.17 -2.38
C GLU A 357 9.61 32.15 -2.01
N VAL A 358 9.75 32.80 -0.86
CA VAL A 358 8.77 33.76 -0.33
C VAL A 358 9.40 35.15 -0.27
N ASP A 359 8.81 36.07 -1.02
CA ASP A 359 9.23 37.46 -1.07
C ASP A 359 8.44 38.33 -0.07
N LYS A 360 9.13 39.26 0.59
CA LYS A 360 8.50 40.25 1.47
C LYS A 360 8.43 41.60 0.76
N LYS A 361 7.22 42.08 0.51
CA LYS A 361 6.96 43.40 -0.09
C LYS A 361 6.02 44.18 0.83
N LEU A 362 6.45 45.36 1.28
CA LEU A 362 5.68 46.26 2.16
C LEU A 362 5.08 45.55 3.39
N GLY A 363 5.88 44.70 4.05
CA GLY A 363 5.46 43.94 5.24
C GLY A 363 4.54 42.75 4.97
N LYS A 364 4.14 42.48 3.72
CA LYS A 364 3.34 41.32 3.31
C LYS A 364 4.20 40.28 2.57
N MET A 365 3.82 39.02 2.69
CA MET A 365 4.51 37.89 2.04
C MET A 365 3.80 37.50 0.75
N TYR A 366 4.59 37.29 -0.31
CA TYR A 366 4.12 36.90 -1.63
C TYR A 366 4.96 35.75 -2.18
N VAL A 367 4.37 34.99 -3.09
CA VAL A 367 5.05 33.94 -3.87
C VAL A 367 4.71 34.10 -5.35
N ARG A 368 5.57 33.62 -6.25
CA ARG A 368 5.26 33.59 -7.69
C ARG A 368 4.22 32.52 -7.99
N PHE A 369 3.17 32.87 -8.74
CA PHE A 369 2.15 31.92 -9.19
C PHE A 369 2.77 30.70 -9.89
N SER A 370 3.73 30.95 -10.79
CA SER A 370 4.39 29.90 -11.58
C SER A 370 5.16 28.87 -10.73
N HIS A 371 5.69 29.26 -9.56
CA HIS A 371 6.35 28.32 -8.65
C HIS A 371 5.33 27.45 -7.93
N VAL A 372 4.21 28.05 -7.52
CA VAL A 372 3.09 27.34 -6.87
C VAL A 372 2.47 26.33 -7.83
N GLU A 373 2.17 26.75 -9.06
CA GLU A 373 1.61 25.90 -10.12
C GLU A 373 2.51 24.70 -10.40
N LYS A 374 3.81 24.93 -10.66
CA LYS A 374 4.78 23.85 -10.89
C LYS A 374 4.86 22.88 -9.71
N SER A 375 4.80 23.38 -8.48
CA SER A 375 4.87 22.54 -7.28
C SER A 375 3.61 21.70 -7.12
N ILE A 376 2.41 22.26 -7.32
CA ILE A 376 1.15 21.55 -7.20
C ILE A 376 1.02 20.49 -8.29
N VAL A 377 1.33 20.83 -9.54
CA VAL A 377 1.31 19.87 -10.66
C VAL A 377 2.28 18.70 -10.40
N LYS A 378 3.46 18.97 -9.83
CA LYS A 378 4.41 17.91 -9.42
C LYS A 378 3.91 17.04 -8.27
N MET A 379 2.98 17.54 -7.46
CA MET A 379 2.37 16.78 -6.36
C MET A 379 1.22 15.87 -6.81
N LEU A 380 0.79 15.96 -8.08
CA LEU A 380 -0.23 15.05 -8.61
C LEU A 380 0.17 13.58 -8.41
N PRO A 381 -0.81 12.66 -8.34
CA PRO A 381 -0.52 11.26 -8.12
C PRO A 381 0.51 10.71 -9.12
N VAL A 382 1.39 9.85 -8.62
CA VAL A 382 2.39 9.19 -9.45
C VAL A 382 1.70 8.33 -10.51
N GLY A 383 2.05 8.52 -11.78
CA GLY A 383 1.39 7.84 -12.91
C GLY A 383 0.08 8.49 -13.39
N PHE A 384 -0.31 9.64 -12.83
CA PHE A 384 -1.43 10.43 -13.34
C PHE A 384 -1.28 10.69 -14.86
N PRO A 385 -2.34 10.53 -15.67
CA PRO A 385 -3.75 10.43 -15.28
C PRO A 385 -4.30 9.03 -14.99
N ILE A 386 -3.46 7.99 -15.07
CA ILE A 386 -3.91 6.60 -14.87
C ILE A 386 -3.86 6.25 -13.39
N MET A 387 -5.02 5.87 -12.80
CA MET A 387 -5.12 5.41 -11.42
C MET A 387 -4.77 3.92 -11.30
N ASP A 388 -5.26 3.09 -12.22
CA ASP A 388 -4.96 1.66 -12.25
C ASP A 388 -4.30 1.28 -13.59
N LYS A 389 -2.99 0.98 -13.54
CA LYS A 389 -2.21 0.61 -14.71
C LYS A 389 -2.66 -0.71 -15.36
N ASN A 390 -3.31 -1.61 -14.60
CA ASN A 390 -3.76 -2.90 -15.14
C ASN A 390 -5.00 -2.74 -16.01
N THR A 391 -5.87 -1.80 -15.66
CA THR A 391 -7.17 -1.59 -16.33
C THR A 391 -7.15 -0.38 -17.26
N GLY A 392 -6.16 0.50 -17.11
CA GLY A 392 -6.12 1.80 -17.77
C GLY A 392 -7.12 2.80 -17.20
N CYS A 393 -7.78 2.48 -16.07
CA CYS A 393 -8.76 3.35 -15.44
C CYS A 393 -8.10 4.65 -15.00
N LYS A 394 -8.64 5.77 -15.48
CA LYS A 394 -8.17 7.11 -15.14
C LYS A 394 -8.73 7.58 -13.82
N TYR A 395 -8.10 8.60 -13.23
CA TYR A 395 -8.65 9.26 -12.04
C TYR A 395 -10.03 9.88 -12.31
N SER A 396 -10.30 10.43 -13.50
CA SER A 396 -11.64 10.95 -13.86
C SER A 396 -12.71 9.87 -13.94
N ASP A 397 -12.32 8.64 -14.25
CA ASP A 397 -13.24 7.53 -14.52
C ASP A 397 -13.37 6.60 -13.30
N ALA A 398 -12.61 6.84 -12.24
CA ALA A 398 -12.61 6.05 -11.01
C ALA A 398 -13.79 6.41 -10.10
N LEU A 399 -14.44 5.39 -9.51
CA LEU A 399 -15.49 5.62 -8.52
C LEU A 399 -14.92 6.15 -7.19
N PHE A 400 -13.72 5.71 -6.81
CA PHE A 400 -13.08 5.97 -5.51
C PHE A 400 -11.92 6.96 -5.60
N VAL A 401 -12.22 8.18 -6.02
CA VAL A 401 -11.29 9.33 -6.02
C VAL A 401 -11.84 10.45 -5.13
N MET A 402 -11.01 10.97 -4.23
CA MET A 402 -11.36 12.02 -3.27
C MET A 402 -10.36 13.17 -3.34
N ARG A 403 -10.70 14.33 -2.78
CA ARG A 403 -9.69 15.37 -2.58
C ARG A 403 -8.69 14.90 -1.53
N THR A 404 -7.43 15.31 -1.67
CA THR A 404 -6.38 14.91 -0.74
C THR A 404 -6.76 15.35 0.69
N TYR A 405 -6.66 14.41 1.62
CA TYR A 405 -7.03 14.53 3.04
C TYR A 405 -8.53 14.68 3.36
N GLU A 406 -9.43 14.60 2.37
CA GLU A 406 -10.88 14.74 2.59
C GLU A 406 -11.48 13.66 3.52
N LEU A 407 -10.88 12.47 3.55
CA LEU A 407 -11.30 11.37 4.41
C LEU A 407 -10.64 11.38 5.80
N GLY A 408 -9.70 12.31 6.06
CA GLY A 408 -8.96 12.38 7.32
C GLY A 408 -9.34 13.59 8.16
N SER A 409 -9.22 13.48 9.49
CA SER A 409 -9.45 14.59 10.42
C SER A 409 -8.18 15.37 10.79
N GLN A 410 -7.00 14.82 10.50
CA GLN A 410 -5.71 15.38 10.95
C GLN A 410 -5.20 16.54 10.10
N LYS A 411 -5.60 16.59 8.82
CA LYS A 411 -5.14 17.61 7.86
C LYS A 411 -6.36 18.19 7.15
N ALA A 412 -6.29 19.49 6.83
CA ALA A 412 -7.32 20.14 6.04
C ALA A 412 -7.34 19.56 4.62
N THR A 413 -8.53 19.38 4.07
CA THR A 413 -8.76 18.99 2.68
C THR A 413 -8.07 19.98 1.73
N LEU A 414 -7.36 19.44 0.73
CA LEU A 414 -6.75 20.25 -0.31
C LEU A 414 -7.69 20.37 -1.51
N ASN A 415 -8.17 21.58 -1.79
CA ASN A 415 -9.16 21.82 -2.85
C ASN A 415 -8.65 21.59 -4.28
N CYS A 416 -7.33 21.69 -4.50
CA CYS A 416 -6.70 21.55 -5.82
C CYS A 416 -6.01 20.20 -6.03
N MET A 417 -6.12 19.27 -5.08
CA MET A 417 -5.40 17.98 -5.11
C MET A 417 -6.34 16.80 -4.90
N ILE A 418 -6.02 15.68 -5.55
CA ILE A 418 -6.81 14.45 -5.49
C ILE A 418 -5.97 13.25 -5.07
N GLU A 419 -6.63 12.24 -4.54
CA GLU A 419 -6.06 10.93 -4.22
C GLU A 419 -7.10 9.83 -4.42
N SER A 420 -6.65 8.61 -4.72
CA SER A 420 -7.51 7.43 -4.70
C SER A 420 -7.70 6.93 -3.27
N VAL A 421 -8.90 6.47 -2.94
CA VAL A 421 -9.19 5.89 -1.62
C VAL A 421 -8.38 4.61 -1.41
N SER A 422 -7.78 4.47 -0.23
CA SER A 422 -6.95 3.33 0.13
C SER A 422 -7.64 2.35 1.09
N ILE A 423 -7.22 1.08 1.05
CA ILE A 423 -7.65 0.03 1.99
C ILE A 423 -7.40 0.46 3.43
N ASN A 424 -6.31 1.17 3.70
CA ASN A 424 -5.99 1.65 5.04
C ASN A 424 -6.98 2.72 5.53
N GLN A 425 -7.45 3.61 4.65
CA GLN A 425 -8.49 4.59 5.02
C GLN A 425 -9.80 3.87 5.38
N ILE A 426 -10.20 2.87 4.59
CA ILE A 426 -11.39 2.06 4.90
C ILE A 426 -11.23 1.29 6.22
N ASN A 427 -10.11 0.58 6.41
CA ASN A 427 -9.86 -0.16 7.66
C ASN A 427 -9.76 0.77 8.87
N THR A 428 -9.21 1.98 8.72
CA THR A 428 -9.20 3.00 9.80
C THR A 428 -10.63 3.41 10.15
N GLY A 429 -11.46 3.69 9.13
CA GLY A 429 -12.87 4.01 9.33
C GLY A 429 -13.67 2.87 9.98
N LEU A 430 -13.28 1.61 9.77
CA LEU A 430 -13.89 0.43 10.41
C LEU A 430 -13.32 0.09 11.79
N GLY A 431 -12.46 0.93 12.36
CA GLY A 431 -11.94 0.79 13.73
C GLY A 431 -10.53 0.24 13.86
N GLY A 432 -9.85 -0.08 12.75
CA GLY A 432 -8.51 -0.68 12.77
C GLY A 432 -7.39 0.18 13.37
N ARG A 433 -7.68 1.44 13.75
CA ARG A 433 -6.75 2.34 14.45
C ARG A 433 -7.39 3.05 15.65
N VAL A 434 -8.52 2.54 16.16
CA VAL A 434 -9.22 3.16 17.28
C VAL A 434 -8.37 3.23 18.54
N GLU A 435 -7.55 2.21 18.77
CA GLU A 435 -6.56 2.16 19.88
C GLU A 435 -5.44 3.21 19.75
N HIS A 436 -5.25 3.76 18.55
CA HIS A 436 -4.29 4.83 18.27
C HIS A 436 -4.94 6.21 18.20
N GLY A 437 -6.15 6.36 18.74
CA GLY A 437 -6.86 7.64 18.83
C GLY A 437 -7.55 8.10 17.54
N HIS A 438 -7.74 7.20 16.56
CA HIS A 438 -8.52 7.50 15.36
C HIS A 438 -9.98 7.11 15.55
N GLU A 439 -10.90 8.04 15.36
CA GLU A 439 -12.33 7.73 15.38
C GLU A 439 -12.74 6.80 14.22
N SER A 440 -13.59 5.84 14.50
CA SER A 440 -14.23 4.96 13.52
C SER A 440 -15.65 5.44 13.21
N ILE A 441 -16.27 4.88 12.17
CA ILE A 441 -17.69 5.12 11.91
C ILE A 441 -18.58 4.62 13.07
N PHE A 442 -18.12 3.61 13.83
CA PHE A 442 -18.89 3.11 14.97
C PHE A 442 -18.85 4.12 16.12
N SER A 443 -17.66 4.59 16.48
CA SER A 443 -17.50 5.57 17.58
C SER A 443 -18.16 6.91 17.25
N ARG A 444 -18.07 7.38 16.00
CA ARG A 444 -18.72 8.63 15.55
C ARG A 444 -20.24 8.61 15.68
N PHE A 445 -20.85 7.43 15.57
CA PHE A 445 -22.31 7.26 15.69
C PHE A 445 -22.75 6.71 17.05
N GLY A 446 -21.81 6.50 17.98
CA GLY A 446 -22.09 6.06 19.34
C GLY A 446 -22.34 4.56 19.50
N TYR A 447 -21.87 3.72 18.57
CA TYR A 447 -21.97 2.26 18.69
C TYR A 447 -20.72 1.66 19.34
N THR A 448 -20.94 0.75 20.28
CA THR A 448 -19.92 -0.03 20.98
C THR A 448 -20.29 -1.51 20.99
N GLU A 449 -19.34 -2.36 21.33
CA GLU A 449 -19.64 -3.74 21.71
C GLU A 449 -20.47 -3.79 23.01
N PRO A 450 -21.12 -4.93 23.33
CA PRO A 450 -21.94 -5.07 24.54
C PRO A 450 -21.18 -4.83 25.86
N ASP A 451 -19.85 -5.03 25.85
CA ASP A 451 -18.97 -4.77 27.00
C ASP A 451 -18.50 -3.30 27.09
N GLY A 452 -18.95 -2.45 26.16
CA GLY A 452 -18.57 -1.05 26.06
C GLY A 452 -17.27 -0.79 25.30
N SER A 453 -16.59 -1.83 24.80
CA SER A 453 -15.39 -1.67 23.99
C SER A 453 -15.71 -1.16 22.58
N ASN A 454 -14.71 -0.61 21.89
CA ASN A 454 -14.89 -0.08 20.55
C ASN A 454 -15.10 -1.23 19.55
N ILE A 455 -16.10 -1.08 18.67
CA ILE A 455 -16.28 -1.99 17.52
C ILE A 455 -15.10 -1.80 16.56
N ASN A 456 -14.44 -2.90 16.21
CA ASN A 456 -13.34 -2.94 15.25
C ASN A 456 -13.48 -4.15 14.33
N ILE A 457 -13.69 -3.89 13.03
CA ILE A 457 -13.77 -4.93 12.01
C ILE A 457 -12.83 -4.62 10.84
N SER A 458 -12.26 -5.66 10.23
CA SER A 458 -11.42 -5.50 9.04
C SER A 458 -12.23 -5.75 7.76
N THR A 459 -11.83 -5.13 6.64
CA THR A 459 -12.47 -5.41 5.33
C THR A 459 -12.44 -6.90 4.92
N HIS A 460 -11.51 -7.70 5.43
CA HIS A 460 -11.46 -9.15 5.17
C HIS A 460 -12.62 -9.92 5.81
N ILE A 461 -13.21 -9.40 6.88
CA ILE A 461 -14.23 -10.09 7.68
C ILE A 461 -15.54 -10.28 6.91
N PHE A 462 -15.88 -9.35 6.02
CA PHE A 462 -17.10 -9.42 5.19
C PHE A 462 -17.07 -10.62 4.25
N ARG A 463 -15.93 -10.91 3.63
CA ARG A 463 -15.75 -12.13 2.83
C ARG A 463 -15.93 -13.38 3.69
N HIS A 464 -15.33 -13.42 4.87
CA HIS A 464 -15.45 -14.57 5.76
C HIS A 464 -16.90 -14.80 6.20
N TYR A 465 -17.60 -13.70 6.52
CA TYR A 465 -19.03 -13.70 6.83
C TYR A 465 -19.87 -14.29 5.69
N LEU A 466 -19.73 -13.75 4.47
CA LEU A 466 -20.48 -14.22 3.31
C LEU A 466 -20.16 -15.67 2.93
N ASN A 467 -18.89 -16.06 2.97
CA ASN A 467 -18.50 -17.45 2.72
C ASN A 467 -19.08 -18.39 3.79
N THR A 468 -19.29 -17.91 5.01
CA THR A 468 -19.93 -18.67 6.09
C THR A 468 -21.43 -18.81 5.89
N LEU A 469 -22.12 -17.73 5.52
CA LEU A 469 -23.53 -17.80 5.15
C LEU A 469 -23.77 -18.70 3.95
N ALA A 470 -22.92 -18.63 2.92
CA ALA A 470 -23.01 -19.48 1.74
C ALA A 470 -22.86 -20.97 2.11
N GLN A 471 -21.88 -21.31 2.93
CA GLN A 471 -21.68 -22.69 3.40
C GLN A 471 -22.85 -23.17 4.26
N ALA A 472 -23.40 -22.33 5.14
CA ALA A 472 -24.58 -22.66 5.94
C ALA A 472 -25.82 -22.89 5.06
N GLY A 473 -25.94 -22.16 3.95
CA GLY A 473 -26.96 -22.34 2.91
C GLY A 473 -26.71 -23.48 1.93
N GLY A 474 -25.68 -24.30 2.13
CA GLY A 474 -25.35 -25.45 1.27
C GLY A 474 -24.62 -25.13 -0.04
N VAL A 475 -24.16 -23.89 -0.22
CA VAL A 475 -23.39 -23.44 -1.39
C VAL A 475 -21.90 -23.55 -1.09
N LYS A 476 -21.14 -24.24 -1.96
CA LYS A 476 -19.68 -24.26 -1.86
C LYS A 476 -19.11 -22.87 -2.19
N PRO A 477 -18.17 -22.32 -1.41
CA PRO A 477 -17.51 -21.07 -1.77
C PRO A 477 -16.72 -21.23 -3.07
N ASN A 478 -16.66 -20.17 -3.88
CA ASN A 478 -15.77 -20.08 -5.04
C ASN A 478 -14.33 -19.75 -4.64
#